data_AF-A0A134CLJ2-F1
#
_entry.id   AF-A0A134CLJ2-F1
#
_cell.length_a   1.000
_cell.length_b   1.000
_cell.length_c   1.000
_cell.angle_alpha   90.00
_cell.angle_beta   90.00
_cell.angle_gamma   90.00
#
_symmetry.space_group_name_H-M   'P 1'
#
loop_
_entity.id
_entity.type
_entity.pdbx_description
1 polymer ?
#
loop_
_entity_poly.entity_id
_entity_poly.type
_entity_poly.pdbx_seq_one_letter_code
_entity_poly.pdbx_strand_id
1 'polypeptide(L)'
;MHDLLIVLDEPTASLYPAEVDFMIGIMDEMRKKNTLLVVEHNDKVIEKADHNIYLGHDGGKNGGYLISKDEYMKLQEGSLPYRFFKRTSCDTRVLDSDYVDYAGS
;
A
#
# COMPACT_ATOMS: atom_id res chain seq x y z
N MET A 1 -7.17 10.68 -25.74
CA MET A 1 -6.42 9.51 -25.23
C MET A 1 -5.45 10.09 -24.22
N HIS A 2 -5.73 9.95 -22.94
CA HIS A 2 -4.80 10.33 -21.88
C HIS A 2 -4.55 9.06 -21.08
N ASP A 3 -3.32 8.60 -21.12
CA ASP A 3 -2.84 7.35 -20.54
C ASP A 3 -1.74 7.68 -19.53
N LEU A 4 -2.02 8.63 -18.63
CA LEU A 4 -1.07 9.03 -17.59
C LEU A 4 -1.21 8.10 -16.39
N LEU A 5 -0.07 7.60 -15.91
CA LEU A 5 0.05 6.98 -14.59
C LEU A 5 0.37 8.08 -13.58
N ILE A 6 -0.55 8.33 -12.66
CA ILE A 6 -0.39 9.28 -11.57
C ILE A 6 -0.06 8.48 -10.31
N VAL A 7 1.10 8.77 -9.71
CA VAL A 7 1.55 8.13 -8.47
C VAL A 7 1.36 9.12 -7.32
N LEU A 8 0.64 8.71 -6.27
CA LEU A 8 0.40 9.50 -5.07
C LEU A 8 0.96 8.74 -3.86
N ASP A 9 1.77 9.41 -3.06
CA ASP A 9 2.37 8.87 -1.84
C ASP A 9 1.67 9.46 -0.61
N GLU A 10 0.93 8.62 0.11
CA GLU A 10 0.14 8.95 1.30
C GLU A 10 -0.69 10.26 1.21
N PRO A 11 -1.58 10.41 0.21
CA PRO A 11 -2.33 11.65 0.00
C PRO A 11 -3.25 12.04 1.16
N THR A 12 -3.60 11.12 2.07
CA THR A 12 -4.47 11.42 3.22
C THR A 12 -3.74 11.61 4.55
N ALA A 13 -2.40 11.48 4.61
CA ALA A 13 -1.63 11.48 5.87
C ALA A 13 -1.82 12.73 6.74
N SER A 14 -2.11 13.89 6.12
CA SER A 14 -2.30 15.17 6.84
C SER A 14 -3.76 15.65 6.87
N LEU A 15 -4.71 14.82 6.43
CA LEU A 15 -6.12 15.19 6.39
C LEU A 15 -6.83 14.82 7.68
N TYR A 16 -7.78 15.66 8.10
CA TYR A 16 -8.71 15.26 9.14
C TYR A 16 -9.61 14.11 8.63
N PRO A 17 -10.10 13.20 9.50
CA PRO A 17 -10.92 12.07 9.07
C PRO A 17 -12.17 12.44 8.26
N ALA A 18 -12.72 13.64 8.47
CA ALA A 18 -13.86 14.16 7.73
C ALA A 18 -13.50 14.62 6.30
N GLU A 19 -12.24 14.90 6.01
CA GLU A 19 -11.74 15.39 4.72
C GLU A 19 -11.32 14.25 3.79
N VAL A 20 -11.13 13.04 4.33
CA VAL A 20 -10.77 11.84 3.56
C VAL A 20 -11.79 11.56 2.46
N ASP A 21 -13.08 11.70 2.75
CA ASP A 21 -14.14 11.44 1.76
C ASP A 21 -14.09 12.45 0.59
N PHE A 22 -13.65 13.68 0.86
CA PHE A 22 -13.44 14.69 -0.18
C PHE A 22 -12.22 14.35 -1.05
N MET A 23 -11.11 13.92 -0.44
CA MET A 23 -9.93 13.46 -1.19
C MET A 23 -10.25 12.25 -2.07
N ILE A 24 -11.02 11.29 -1.56
CA ILE A 24 -11.51 10.15 -2.35
C ILE A 24 -12.31 10.64 -3.55
N GLY A 25 -13.20 11.63 -3.38
CA GLY A 25 -13.95 12.23 -4.49
C GLY A 25 -13.05 12.84 -5.57
N ILE A 26 -11.95 13.50 -5.17
CA ILE A 26 -10.97 14.03 -6.13
C ILE A 26 -10.28 12.90 -6.89
N MET A 27 -9.82 11.85 -6.19
CA MET A 27 -9.18 10.68 -6.81
C MET A 27 -10.13 9.96 -7.78
N ASP A 28 -11.42 9.87 -7.44
CA ASP A 28 -12.47 9.32 -8.29
C ASP A 28 -12.65 10.10 -9.60
N GLU A 29 -12.60 11.44 -9.56
CA GLU A 29 -12.64 12.24 -10.79
C GLU A 29 -11.36 12.09 -11.61
N MET A 30 -10.19 12.03 -10.96
CA MET A 30 -8.90 11.89 -11.64
C MET A 30 -8.77 10.54 -12.36
N ARG A 31 -9.23 9.44 -11.75
CA ARG A 31 -9.12 8.09 -12.33
C ARG A 31 -10.06 7.83 -13.52
N LYS A 32 -11.09 8.66 -13.73
CA LYS A 32 -11.98 8.52 -14.91
C LYS A 32 -11.23 8.62 -16.24
N LYS A 33 -10.06 9.27 -16.25
CA LYS A 33 -9.26 9.51 -17.46
C LYS A 33 -7.79 9.10 -17.31
N ASN A 34 -7.38 8.56 -16.16
CA ASN A 34 -5.99 8.25 -15.85
C ASN A 34 -5.91 6.97 -15.01
N THR A 35 -4.72 6.37 -14.92
CA THR A 35 -4.46 5.30 -13.93
C THR A 35 -3.84 5.93 -12.69
N LEU A 36 -4.35 5.61 -11.52
CA LEU A 36 -3.80 6.07 -10.25
C LEU A 36 -3.13 4.90 -9.53
N LEU A 37 -1.89 5.11 -9.09
CA LEU A 37 -1.19 4.23 -8.15
C LEU A 37 -1.03 5.01 -6.84
N VAL A 38 -1.65 4.51 -5.78
CA VAL A 38 -1.71 5.21 -4.49
C VAL A 38 -1.07 4.34 -3.42
N VAL A 39 -0.12 4.91 -2.67
CA VAL A 39 0.39 4.32 -1.43
C VAL A 39 -0.45 4.89 -0.30
N GLU A 40 -1.14 4.03 0.45
CA GLU A 40 -2.05 4.43 1.53
C GLU A 40 -2.14 3.39 2.63
N HIS A 41 -2.50 3.87 3.82
CA HIS A 41 -2.83 3.07 5.00
C HIS A 41 -4.26 3.35 5.48
N ASN A 42 -5.00 4.30 4.89
CA ASN A 42 -6.38 4.60 5.24
C ASN A 42 -7.37 3.58 4.67
N ASP A 43 -8.09 2.88 5.54
CA ASP A 43 -9.06 1.84 5.16
C ASP A 43 -10.12 2.34 4.15
N LYS A 44 -10.60 3.57 4.29
CA LYS A 44 -11.60 4.12 3.36
C LYS A 44 -11.07 4.24 1.93
N VAL A 45 -9.78 4.56 1.78
CA VAL A 45 -9.14 4.65 0.46
C VAL A 45 -8.92 3.26 -0.10
N ILE A 46 -8.40 2.34 0.72
CA ILE A 46 -8.15 0.93 0.35
C ILE A 46 -9.44 0.23 -0.10
N GLU A 47 -10.56 0.48 0.59
CA GLU A 47 -11.88 -0.08 0.25
C GLU A 47 -12.44 0.43 -1.08
N LYS A 48 -12.02 1.61 -1.52
CA LYS A 48 -12.48 2.24 -2.78
C LYS A 48 -11.65 1.87 -3.98
N ALA A 49 -10.47 1.30 -3.79
CA ALA A 49 -9.59 0.91 -4.87
C ALA A 49 -10.18 -0.24 -5.70
N ASP A 50 -10.02 -0.15 -7.02
CA ASP A 50 -10.41 -1.22 -7.95
C ASP A 50 -9.50 -2.45 -7.77
N HIS A 51 -8.24 -2.23 -7.42
CA HIS A 51 -7.23 -3.25 -7.14
C HIS A 51 -6.35 -2.87 -5.96
N ASN A 52 -6.06 -3.84 -5.09
CA ASN A 52 -5.17 -3.66 -3.94
C ASN A 52 -3.96 -4.58 -4.06
N ILE A 53 -2.78 -4.03 -3.77
CA ILE A 53 -1.52 -4.78 -3.63
C ILE A 53 -1.07 -4.60 -2.18
N TYR A 54 -0.92 -5.71 -1.47
CA TYR A 54 -0.48 -5.67 -0.08
C TYR A 54 0.99 -6.02 0.01
N LEU A 55 1.72 -5.21 0.79
CA LEU A 55 3.14 -5.41 1.09
C LEU A 55 3.32 -5.71 2.57
N GLY A 56 4.28 -6.55 2.90
CA GLY A 56 4.60 -6.91 4.28
C GLY A 56 5.76 -7.90 4.37
N HIS A 57 5.96 -8.59 5.49
CA HIS A 57 5.22 -8.51 6.76
C HIS A 57 5.69 -7.36 7.68
N ASP A 58 6.76 -6.68 7.28
CA ASP A 58 7.41 -5.61 8.03
C ASP A 58 7.96 -4.54 7.08
N GLY A 59 8.59 -3.50 7.62
CA GLY A 59 9.45 -2.58 6.89
C GLY A 59 10.91 -3.05 6.70
N GLY A 60 11.66 -2.30 5.89
CA GLY A 60 13.09 -2.49 5.69
C GLY A 60 13.47 -3.88 5.17
N LYS A 61 14.59 -4.43 5.67
CA LYS A 61 15.15 -5.73 5.22
C LYS A 61 14.25 -6.95 5.42
N ASN A 62 13.22 -6.83 6.25
CA ASN A 62 12.25 -7.89 6.54
C ASN A 62 10.92 -7.69 5.79
N GLY A 63 10.81 -6.60 5.02
CA GLY A 63 9.65 -6.23 4.22
C GLY A 63 9.83 -6.51 2.73
N GLY A 64 8.98 -5.87 1.93
CA GLY A 64 9.04 -5.92 0.47
C GLY A 64 8.45 -7.19 -0.15
N TYR A 65 7.76 -8.01 0.62
CA TYR A 65 7.06 -9.18 0.12
C TYR A 65 5.62 -8.83 -0.26
N LEU A 66 5.18 -9.33 -1.42
CA LEU A 66 3.77 -9.38 -1.75
C LEU A 66 3.10 -10.36 -0.79
N ILE A 67 2.05 -9.90 -0.12
CA ILE A 67 1.25 -10.72 0.80
C ILE A 67 -0.20 -10.78 0.34
N SER A 68 -0.92 -11.78 0.80
CA SER A 68 -2.36 -11.87 0.60
C SER A 68 -3.12 -10.84 1.43
N LYS A 69 -4.35 -10.53 1.03
CA LYS A 69 -5.27 -9.71 1.84
C LYS A 69 -5.49 -10.31 3.23
N ASP A 70 -5.59 -11.63 3.34
CA ASP A 70 -5.80 -12.32 4.62
C ASP A 70 -4.60 -12.17 5.55
N GLU A 71 -3.37 -12.23 5.01
CA GLU A 71 -2.16 -11.94 5.77
C GLU A 71 -2.13 -10.48 6.21
N TYR A 72 -2.47 -9.54 5.32
CA TYR A 72 -2.57 -8.12 5.68
C TYR A 72 -3.55 -7.88 6.84
N MET A 73 -4.76 -8.44 6.77
CA MET A 73 -5.77 -8.24 7.83
C MET A 73 -5.31 -8.81 9.17
N LYS A 74 -4.70 -10.00 9.18
CA LYS A 74 -4.16 -10.56 10.42
C LYS A 74 -2.97 -9.78 10.97
N LEU A 75 -2.19 -9.09 10.13
CA LEU A 75 -1.15 -8.16 10.57
C LEU A 75 -1.79 -6.93 11.25
N GLN A 76 -2.85 -6.35 10.67
CA GLN A 76 -3.59 -5.22 11.27
C GLN A 76 -4.22 -5.58 12.62
N GLU A 77 -4.70 -6.80 12.78
CA GLU A 77 -5.26 -7.32 14.04
C GLU A 77 -4.19 -7.68 15.09
N GLY A 78 -2.90 -7.68 14.72
CA GLY A 78 -1.81 -8.20 15.56
C GLY A 78 -1.91 -9.71 15.83
N SER A 79 -2.71 -10.44 15.04
CA SER A 79 -3.00 -11.86 15.22
C SER A 79 -2.03 -12.77 14.47
N LEU A 80 -1.23 -12.22 13.54
CA LEU A 80 -0.06 -12.89 12.98
C LEU A 80 1.16 -12.67 13.88
N PRO A 81 1.69 -13.73 14.54
CA PRO A 81 2.92 -13.59 15.30
C PRO A 81 4.04 -13.18 14.34
N TYR A 82 4.78 -12.11 14.70
CA TYR A 82 6.00 -11.63 14.05
C TYR A 82 7.13 -12.66 14.23
N ARG A 83 6.91 -13.90 13.81
CA ARG A 83 7.89 -14.97 13.89
C ARG A 83 8.47 -15.09 12.51
N PHE A 84 9.55 -14.34 12.29
CA PHE A 84 10.47 -14.42 11.15
C PHE A 84 10.04 -15.51 10.17
N PHE A 85 9.33 -15.12 9.10
CA PHE A 85 9.03 -15.99 7.97
C PHE A 85 10.36 -16.33 7.29
N LYS A 86 11.08 -17.27 7.89
CA LYS A 86 12.36 -17.77 7.41
C LYS A 86 12.03 -18.74 6.29
N ARG A 87 11.90 -18.21 5.08
CA ARG A 87 11.77 -18.99 3.83
C ARG A 87 10.71 -20.10 3.90
N THR A 88 9.44 -19.75 3.71
CA THR A 88 8.46 -20.75 3.28
C THR A 88 7.65 -20.21 2.10
N SER A 89 8.19 -20.54 0.92
CA SER A 89 7.58 -20.60 -0.40
C SER A 89 6.08 -20.28 -0.56
N CYS A 90 5.79 -19.24 -1.35
CA CYS A 90 4.82 -19.30 -2.45
C CYS A 90 5.08 -18.10 -3.38
N ASP A 91 5.58 -18.36 -4.60
CA ASP A 91 5.78 -17.38 -5.70
C ASP A 91 6.27 -15.97 -5.30
N THR A 92 7.36 -15.89 -4.55
CA THR A 92 8.02 -14.61 -4.26
C THR A 92 8.74 -14.10 -5.51
N ARG A 93 8.03 -13.34 -6.35
CA ARG A 93 8.69 -12.27 -7.10
C ARG A 93 9.10 -11.23 -6.08
N VAL A 94 10.29 -11.41 -5.52
CA VAL A 94 10.99 -10.35 -4.82
C VAL A 94 11.19 -9.23 -5.84
N LEU A 95 10.59 -8.07 -5.59
CA LEU A 95 10.97 -6.88 -6.33
C LEU A 95 12.38 -6.55 -5.82
N ASP A 96 13.40 -6.75 -6.66
CA ASP A 96 14.74 -6.23 -6.39
C ASP A 96 14.59 -4.72 -6.23
N SER A 97 14.63 -4.26 -4.99
CA SER A 97 14.51 -2.86 -4.64
C SER A 97 15.92 -2.34 -4.39
N ASP A 98 16.33 -1.33 -5.15
CA ASP A 98 17.55 -0.55 -4.88
C ASP A 98 17.36 0.37 -3.65
N TYR A 99 16.61 -0.07 -2.64
CA TYR A 99 16.19 0.72 -1.49
C TYR A 99 17.42 1.32 -0.79
N VAL A 100 17.51 2.65 -0.84
CA VAL A 100 18.45 3.45 -0.05
C VAL A 100 17.67 3.98 1.15
N ASP A 101 18.12 3.62 2.36
CA ASP A 101 17.55 4.12 3.61
C ASP A 101 17.87 5.61 3.77
N TYR A 102 16.87 6.48 3.55
CA TYR A 102 16.98 7.93 3.74
C TYR A 102 16.63 8.38 5.17
N ALA A 103 16.22 7.48 6.06
CA ALA A 103 15.81 7.81 7.42
C ALA A 103 16.98 7.84 8.42
N GLY A 104 18.23 7.78 7.94
CA GLY A 104 19.44 7.81 8.78
C GLY A 104 20.25 9.11 8.68
N SER A 105 20.01 10.03 9.61
CA SER A 105 21.01 10.94 10.22
C SER A 105 20.51 11.39 11.59
#